data_AF-A0A1V6A392-F1
#
_entry.id   AF-A0A1V6A392-F1
#
_cell.length_a   1.000
_cell.length_b   1.000
_cell.length_c   1.000
_cell.angle_alpha   90.00
_cell.angle_beta   90.00
_cell.angle_gamma   90.00
#
_symmetry.space_group_name_H-M   'P 1'
#
loop_
_entity.id
_entity.type
_entity.pdbx_description
1 polymer ?
#
loop_
_entity_poly.entity_id
_entity_poly.type
_entity_poly.pdbx_seq_one_letter_code
_entity_poly.pdbx_strand_id
1 'polypeptide(L)'
;MRYSRCIIATILVLMALSAFVAGAAGTLPEPIIHDERPGVGVTGMRWLSDYFEPIARTPVDTKVYIMDSGKPGPTALVLGGTHANEISGIMTATLIIERGIVTRGRLIVLTHANNAASANKDTRTPIEWISLTTPSGERKFKYGARDTRADFQEPDPEKYQHYPTGQELAGNEARNLNRNYPGKADGTLTQQLAYAIMQLISAEGVTIGMDFHEADPGGRLEWMLVTNPKNIQIGAMAMVYMELNAGFSLKTLEPSSDVRGLTHREWGDYVKDLDPYLIETGNPGMGKDSMTADVVNDASRPLGLRVAVALNTLLSVFDAERDVRGDAPVLTGMPGFNELAKEGVGKFLR
;
A
#
# COMPACT_ATOMS: atom_id res chain seq x y z
N MET A 1 -31.88 13.49 58.26
CA MET A 1 -30.41 13.51 58.20
C MET A 1 -29.75 12.19 57.73
N ARG A 2 -30.37 11.00 57.89
CA ARG A 2 -29.80 9.72 57.39
C ARG A 2 -29.88 9.55 55.87
N TYR A 3 -30.97 9.97 55.23
CA TYR A 3 -31.17 9.82 53.78
C TYR A 3 -30.22 10.68 52.93
N SER A 4 -29.89 11.89 53.38
CA SER A 4 -28.98 12.80 52.66
C SER A 4 -27.53 12.30 52.62
N ARG A 5 -27.10 11.50 53.60
CA ARG A 5 -25.75 10.91 53.65
C ARG A 5 -25.58 9.74 52.68
N CYS A 6 -26.64 8.95 52.44
CA CYS A 6 -26.61 7.86 51.46
C CYS A 6 -26.56 8.39 50.03
N ILE A 7 -27.32 9.45 49.69
CA ILE A 7 -27.34 10.02 48.34
C ILE A 7 -25.98 10.63 47.98
N ILE A 8 -25.33 11.33 48.92
CA ILE A 8 -23.98 11.90 48.70
C ILE A 8 -22.93 10.80 48.52
N ALA A 9 -23.03 9.69 49.27
CA ALA A 9 -22.14 8.55 49.12
C ALA A 9 -22.31 7.84 47.77
N THR A 10 -23.55 7.67 47.28
CA THR A 10 -23.81 7.06 45.95
C THR A 10 -23.33 7.96 44.80
N ILE A 11 -23.51 9.28 44.92
CA ILE A 11 -23.03 10.25 43.93
C ILE A 11 -21.49 10.31 43.90
N LEU A 12 -20.83 10.22 45.05
CA LEU A 12 -19.36 10.15 45.12
C LEU A 12 -18.79 8.83 44.57
N VAL A 13 -19.48 7.70 44.77
CA VAL A 13 -19.08 6.41 44.18
C VAL A 13 -19.31 6.40 42.66
N LEU A 14 -20.40 7.01 42.17
CA LEU A 14 -20.63 7.18 40.73
C LEU A 14 -19.61 8.14 40.09
N MET A 15 -19.24 9.24 40.77
CA MET A 15 -18.19 10.13 40.30
C MET A 15 -16.79 9.49 40.33
N ALA A 16 -16.51 8.66 41.35
CA ALA A 16 -15.27 7.89 41.43
C ALA A 16 -15.22 6.78 40.36
N LEU A 17 -16.35 6.15 40.02
CA LEU A 17 -16.43 5.21 38.89
C LEU A 17 -16.27 5.93 37.54
N SER A 18 -16.88 7.10 37.34
CA SER A 18 -16.70 7.87 36.10
C SER A 18 -15.28 8.42 35.94
N ALA A 19 -14.57 8.68 37.05
CA ALA A 19 -13.17 9.08 37.03
C ALA A 19 -12.20 7.90 36.83
N PHE A 20 -12.64 6.65 37.08
CA PHE A 20 -11.82 5.44 36.87
C PHE A 20 -11.97 4.80 35.48
N VAL A 21 -12.98 5.19 34.69
CA VAL A 21 -13.12 4.75 33.28
C VAL A 21 -12.36 5.67 32.31
N ALA A 22 -11.92 6.85 32.76
CA ALA A 22 -11.10 7.77 31.97
C ALA A 22 -9.59 7.56 32.16
N GLY A 23 -9.18 6.39 32.65
CA GLY A 23 -7.77 6.02 32.85
C GLY A 23 -7.28 5.05 31.77
N ALA A 24 -6.40 5.54 30.91
CA ALA A 24 -5.53 4.77 30.01
C ALA A 24 -6.14 4.15 28.74
N ALA A 25 -6.94 4.89 27.98
CA ALA A 25 -6.87 4.75 26.52
C ALA A 25 -5.65 5.57 26.08
N GLY A 26 -4.49 4.90 25.92
CA GLY A 26 -3.33 5.55 25.33
C GLY A 26 -3.75 6.10 23.96
N THR A 27 -3.66 7.41 23.76
CA THR A 27 -3.94 8.00 22.45
C THR A 27 -2.92 7.43 21.46
N LEU A 28 -3.39 6.72 20.44
CA LEU A 28 -2.52 6.30 19.35
C LEU A 28 -1.80 7.53 18.77
N PRO A 29 -0.54 7.39 18.32
CA PRO A 29 0.16 8.53 17.74
C PRO A 29 -0.49 8.97 16.44
N GLU A 30 -0.20 10.22 16.05
CA GLU A 30 -0.62 10.72 14.74
C GLU A 30 0.12 9.99 13.60
N PRO A 31 -0.47 9.97 12.39
CA PRO A 31 0.16 9.35 11.23
C PRO A 31 1.50 10.01 10.89
N ILE A 32 2.46 9.20 10.42
CA ILE A 32 3.74 9.72 9.95
C ILE A 32 3.50 10.56 8.69
N ILE A 33 4.12 11.74 8.66
CA ILE A 33 4.13 12.61 7.48
C ILE A 33 5.42 12.36 6.70
N HIS A 34 5.28 11.96 5.45
CA HIS A 34 6.40 11.67 4.54
C HIS A 34 6.73 12.88 3.67
N ASP A 35 7.98 12.97 3.18
CA ASP A 35 8.42 13.98 2.20
C ASP A 35 7.86 13.63 0.81
N GLU A 36 6.60 14.00 0.59
CA GLU A 36 5.86 13.78 -0.66
C GLU A 36 5.62 15.13 -1.33
N ARG A 37 5.99 15.24 -2.62
CA ARG A 37 5.99 16.54 -3.32
C ARG A 37 5.08 16.51 -4.55
N PRO A 38 3.75 16.43 -4.36
CA PRO A 38 2.80 16.25 -5.45
C PRO A 38 3.00 17.30 -6.55
N GLY A 39 3.10 16.83 -7.79
CA GLY A 39 3.26 17.66 -8.98
C GLY A 39 1.92 18.16 -9.52
N VAL A 40 1.98 18.82 -10.68
CA VAL A 40 0.81 19.44 -11.32
C VAL A 40 -0.28 18.44 -11.76
N GLY A 41 0.05 17.15 -11.86
CA GLY A 41 -0.93 16.12 -12.19
C GLY A 41 -1.79 15.68 -11.01
N VAL A 42 -1.42 16.03 -9.77
CA VAL A 42 -2.28 15.83 -8.59
C VAL A 42 -3.29 16.98 -8.54
N THR A 43 -4.54 16.63 -8.83
CA THR A 43 -5.68 17.56 -8.87
C THR A 43 -6.41 17.70 -7.54
N GLY A 44 -6.19 16.78 -6.60
CA GLY A 44 -6.78 16.81 -5.28
C GLY A 44 -6.01 15.94 -4.28
N MET A 45 -6.14 16.26 -3.01
CA MET A 45 -5.63 15.46 -1.90
C MET A 45 -6.73 15.29 -0.87
N ARG A 46 -6.81 14.09 -0.31
CA ARG A 46 -7.74 13.69 0.75
C ARG A 46 -7.00 12.88 1.81
N TRP A 47 -7.66 12.64 2.93
CA TRP A 47 -7.23 11.61 3.87
C TRP A 47 -8.01 10.33 3.62
N LEU A 48 -7.43 9.17 3.95
CA LEU A 48 -8.16 7.91 3.86
C LEU A 48 -9.33 7.90 4.84
N SER A 49 -9.20 8.61 5.97
CA SER A 49 -10.29 8.85 6.92
C SER A 49 -11.48 9.62 6.34
N ASP A 50 -11.35 10.30 5.18
CA ASP A 50 -12.51 10.88 4.47
C ASP A 50 -13.47 9.80 3.95
N TYR A 51 -13.01 8.55 3.80
CA TYR A 51 -13.80 7.39 3.39
C TYR A 51 -14.20 6.49 4.57
N PHE A 52 -13.52 6.61 5.71
CA PHE A 52 -13.83 5.90 6.94
C PHE A 52 -13.34 6.69 8.16
N GLU A 53 -14.23 7.50 8.73
CA GLU A 53 -13.89 8.45 9.80
C GLU A 53 -13.20 7.84 11.03
N PRO A 54 -13.49 6.59 11.48
CA PRO A 54 -12.87 6.04 12.70
C PRO A 54 -11.35 5.91 12.68
N ILE A 55 -10.70 5.89 11.51
CA ILE A 55 -9.23 5.90 11.42
C ILE A 55 -8.63 7.31 11.43
N ALA A 56 -9.43 8.36 11.50
CA ALA A 56 -8.96 9.75 11.50
C ALA A 56 -7.92 9.99 12.57
N ARG A 57 -6.78 10.58 12.18
CA ARG A 57 -5.65 10.91 13.07
C ARG A 57 -5.03 9.70 13.79
N THR A 58 -5.32 8.48 13.35
CA THR A 58 -4.62 7.27 13.81
C THR A 58 -3.37 7.03 12.97
N PRO A 59 -2.43 6.16 13.41
CA PRO A 59 -1.19 5.87 12.67
C PRO A 59 -1.40 5.27 11.29
N VAL A 60 -2.57 4.66 11.02
CA VAL A 60 -2.90 4.07 9.72
C VAL A 60 -3.54 5.07 8.76
N ASP A 61 -3.94 6.26 9.22
CA ASP A 61 -4.45 7.29 8.32
C ASP A 61 -3.34 7.72 7.35
N THR A 62 -3.72 7.92 6.10
CA THR A 62 -2.77 8.16 5.01
C THR A 62 -3.37 9.07 3.96
N LYS A 63 -2.52 9.81 3.25
CA LYS A 63 -2.97 10.71 2.19
C LYS A 63 -3.41 9.91 0.97
N VAL A 64 -4.49 10.38 0.37
CA VAL A 64 -5.05 9.88 -0.89
C VAL A 64 -4.86 10.97 -1.94
N TYR A 65 -4.01 10.69 -2.93
CA TYR A 65 -3.73 11.60 -4.03
C TYR A 65 -4.66 11.32 -5.21
N ILE A 66 -5.35 12.34 -5.70
CA ILE A 66 -6.32 12.23 -6.80
C ILE A 66 -5.75 12.94 -8.03
N MET A 67 -5.59 12.20 -9.11
CA MET A 67 -5.12 12.68 -10.42
C MET A 67 -6.24 12.50 -11.45
N ASP A 68 -7.05 13.54 -11.64
CA ASP A 68 -8.21 13.53 -12.52
C ASP A 68 -7.93 14.29 -13.82
N SER A 69 -8.11 13.63 -14.96
CA SER A 69 -7.93 14.28 -16.27
C SER A 69 -9.05 15.27 -16.63
N GLY A 70 -10.20 15.21 -15.94
CA GLY A 70 -11.44 15.87 -16.33
C GLY A 70 -12.09 15.29 -17.59
N LYS A 71 -11.51 14.23 -18.18
CA LYS A 71 -12.04 13.53 -19.36
C LYS A 71 -12.58 12.16 -18.95
N PRO A 72 -13.75 11.76 -19.48
CA PRO A 72 -14.33 10.45 -19.18
C PRO A 72 -13.34 9.29 -19.40
N GLY A 73 -13.34 8.35 -18.46
CA GLY A 73 -12.54 7.14 -18.46
C GLY A 73 -12.58 6.46 -17.09
N PRO A 74 -12.01 5.25 -16.97
CA PRO A 74 -11.97 4.48 -15.75
C PRO A 74 -11.12 5.14 -14.65
N THR A 75 -11.35 4.70 -13.42
CA THR A 75 -10.55 5.06 -12.24
C THR A 75 -9.65 3.90 -11.87
N ALA A 76 -8.34 4.13 -11.81
CA ALA A 76 -7.39 3.17 -11.25
C ALA A 76 -6.95 3.58 -9.84
N LEU A 77 -6.66 2.60 -8.99
CA LEU A 77 -6.04 2.76 -7.68
C LEU A 77 -4.66 2.13 -7.68
N VAL A 78 -3.66 2.87 -7.18
CA VAL A 78 -2.28 2.40 -6.99
C VAL A 78 -1.91 2.48 -5.52
N LEU A 79 -1.41 1.36 -4.98
CA LEU A 79 -0.85 1.28 -3.64
C LEU A 79 0.67 1.09 -3.70
N GLY A 80 1.39 1.96 -3.00
CA GLY A 80 2.71 1.70 -2.47
C GLY A 80 2.64 1.53 -0.96
N GLY A 81 3.62 0.85 -0.37
CA GLY A 81 3.76 0.79 1.09
C GLY A 81 2.64 0.02 1.79
N THR A 82 2.07 -1.01 1.13
CA THR A 82 1.29 -2.04 1.83
C THR A 82 2.14 -2.67 2.94
N HIS A 83 3.43 -2.88 2.64
CA HIS A 83 4.50 -3.13 3.59
C HIS A 83 5.53 -2.00 3.49
N ALA A 84 5.98 -1.43 4.60
CA ALA A 84 6.85 -0.25 4.59
C ALA A 84 8.34 -0.56 4.39
N ASN A 85 8.73 -1.84 4.40
CA ASN A 85 10.06 -2.32 3.99
C ASN A 85 10.17 -2.57 2.47
N GLU A 86 9.08 -2.42 1.73
CA GLU A 86 8.99 -2.65 0.29
C GLU A 86 9.11 -1.31 -0.46
N ILE A 87 10.33 -0.77 -0.41
CA ILE A 87 10.65 0.61 -0.78
C ILE A 87 10.46 0.91 -2.27
N SER A 88 10.55 -0.08 -3.17
CA SER A 88 10.32 0.19 -4.61
C SER A 88 8.87 0.58 -4.90
N GLY A 89 7.90 -0.02 -4.20
CA GLY A 89 6.48 0.32 -4.36
C GLY A 89 6.18 1.73 -3.88
N ILE A 90 6.73 2.12 -2.72
CA ILE A 90 6.62 3.49 -2.20
C ILE A 90 7.25 4.47 -3.20
N MET A 91 8.44 4.17 -3.73
CA MET A 91 9.14 5.05 -4.67
C MET A 91 8.42 5.16 -6.02
N THR A 92 7.78 4.08 -6.48
CA THR A 92 6.95 4.10 -7.69
C THR A 92 5.73 4.99 -7.51
N ALA A 93 5.00 4.83 -6.40
CA ALA A 93 3.86 5.68 -6.08
C ALA A 93 4.26 7.15 -5.89
N THR A 94 5.41 7.40 -5.23
CA THR A 94 5.98 8.74 -5.05
C THR A 94 6.31 9.37 -6.42
N LEU A 95 7.02 8.64 -7.29
CA LEU A 95 7.34 9.12 -8.63
C LEU A 95 6.08 9.47 -9.44
N ILE A 96 5.02 8.67 -9.33
CA ILE A 96 3.74 8.93 -9.99
C ILE A 96 3.14 10.25 -9.50
N ILE A 97 3.05 10.50 -8.19
CA ILE A 97 2.44 11.75 -7.70
C ILE A 97 3.30 12.98 -8.00
N GLU A 98 4.62 12.86 -8.11
CA GLU A 98 5.51 13.99 -8.39
C GLU A 98 5.58 14.36 -9.88
N ARG A 99 5.39 13.40 -10.78
CA ARG A 99 5.60 13.58 -12.23
C ARG A 99 4.41 13.27 -13.12
N GLY A 100 3.61 12.29 -12.72
CA GLY A 100 2.56 11.73 -13.54
C GLY A 100 1.52 12.77 -13.92
N ILE A 101 0.99 12.65 -15.14
CA ILE A 101 -0.13 13.45 -15.63
C ILE A 101 -1.14 12.47 -16.23
N VAL A 102 -2.34 12.43 -15.65
CA VAL A 102 -3.44 11.63 -16.20
C VAL A 102 -4.13 12.46 -17.29
N THR A 103 -4.13 11.96 -18.52
CA THR A 103 -4.68 12.66 -19.69
C THR A 103 -6.05 12.12 -20.13
N ARG A 104 -6.48 11.00 -19.54
CA ARG A 104 -7.81 10.39 -19.66
C ARG A 104 -8.09 9.49 -18.46
N GLY A 105 -9.32 9.50 -17.95
CA GLY A 105 -9.72 8.77 -16.74
C GLY A 105 -9.14 9.40 -15.48
N ARG A 106 -9.02 8.60 -14.43
CA ARG A 106 -8.56 9.01 -13.10
C ARG A 106 -7.54 8.01 -12.54
N LEU A 107 -6.58 8.51 -11.78
CA LEU A 107 -5.65 7.70 -10.99
C LEU A 107 -5.68 8.18 -9.54
N ILE A 108 -5.89 7.24 -8.63
CA ILE A 108 -5.85 7.46 -7.17
C ILE A 108 -4.61 6.75 -6.64
N VAL A 109 -3.82 7.44 -5.83
CA VAL A 109 -2.54 6.91 -5.34
C VAL A 109 -2.45 7.04 -3.82
N LEU A 110 -2.09 5.95 -3.16
CA LEU A 110 -1.61 5.93 -1.78
C LEU A 110 -0.14 5.51 -1.81
N THR A 111 0.76 6.38 -1.37
CA THR A 111 2.21 6.12 -1.33
C THR A 111 2.60 5.18 -0.19
N HIS A 112 1.85 5.25 0.92
CA HIS A 112 2.03 4.48 2.14
C HIS A 112 0.66 3.95 2.58
N ALA A 113 0.20 2.88 1.92
CA ALA A 113 -1.10 2.26 2.23
C ALA A 113 -1.18 1.83 3.69
N ASN A 114 -0.11 1.25 4.25
CA ASN A 114 0.03 0.99 5.69
C ASN A 114 1.02 1.97 6.31
N ASN A 115 0.60 3.21 6.53
CA ASN A 115 1.45 4.27 7.10
C ASN A 115 2.01 3.89 8.49
N ALA A 116 1.24 3.13 9.27
CA ALA A 116 1.66 2.63 10.57
C ALA A 116 2.87 1.69 10.51
N ALA A 117 3.07 0.97 9.40
CA ALA A 117 4.22 0.09 9.22
C ALA A 117 5.54 0.88 9.06
N SER A 118 5.49 2.15 8.63
CA SER A 118 6.65 3.04 8.56
C SER A 118 7.20 3.42 9.94
N ALA A 119 6.38 3.33 10.99
CA ALA A 119 6.79 3.57 12.38
C ALA A 119 7.54 2.39 13.00
N ASN A 120 7.55 1.25 12.31
CA ASN A 120 8.14 0.01 12.78
C ASN A 120 9.57 -0.16 12.22
N LYS A 121 10.40 -0.91 12.93
CA LYS A 121 11.75 -1.28 12.48
C LYS A 121 11.70 -2.70 11.95
N ASP A 122 12.15 -2.92 10.71
CA ASP A 122 12.27 -4.27 10.17
C ASP A 122 13.32 -5.05 10.97
N THR A 123 12.96 -6.26 11.42
CA THR A 123 13.87 -7.15 12.14
C THR A 123 14.83 -7.88 11.21
N ARG A 124 14.59 -7.86 9.89
CA ARG A 124 15.40 -8.54 8.88
C ARG A 124 16.60 -7.73 8.44
N THR A 125 16.60 -6.43 8.65
CA THR A 125 17.65 -5.53 8.14
C THR A 125 17.88 -4.35 9.09
N PRO A 126 19.11 -3.82 9.20
CA PRO A 126 19.36 -2.62 9.99
C PRO A 126 18.90 -1.33 9.31
N ILE A 127 18.41 -1.39 8.07
CA ILE A 127 18.01 -0.23 7.29
C ILE A 127 16.74 0.39 7.90
N GLU A 128 16.82 1.67 8.23
CA GLU A 128 15.67 2.44 8.73
C GLU A 128 15.32 3.62 7.81
N TRP A 129 16.24 4.01 6.94
CA TRP A 129 16.12 5.12 6.01
C TRP A 129 16.95 4.81 4.76
N ILE A 130 16.45 5.22 3.59
CA ILE A 130 17.26 5.34 2.39
C ILE A 130 17.49 6.82 2.08
N SER A 131 18.68 7.17 1.59
CA SER A 131 18.99 8.50 1.06
C SER A 131 19.05 8.44 -0.46
N LEU A 132 18.43 9.41 -1.12
CA LEU A 132 18.52 9.58 -2.57
C LEU A 132 18.98 11.00 -2.88
N THR A 133 19.95 11.13 -3.78
CA THR A 133 20.31 12.41 -4.37
C THR A 133 19.29 12.75 -5.46
N THR A 134 18.68 13.93 -5.36
CA THR A 134 17.70 14.43 -6.31
C THR A 134 18.10 15.83 -6.82
N PRO A 135 17.51 16.34 -7.91
CA PRO A 135 17.71 17.71 -8.37
C PRO A 135 17.48 18.80 -7.31
N SER A 136 16.67 18.54 -6.27
CA SER A 136 16.47 19.48 -5.14
C SER A 136 17.31 19.20 -3.90
N GLY A 137 18.26 18.26 -4.01
CA GLY A 137 19.15 17.88 -2.91
C GLY A 137 18.91 16.46 -2.41
N GLU A 138 19.51 16.15 -1.26
CA GLU A 138 19.33 14.86 -0.62
C GLU A 138 17.92 14.73 -0.02
N ARG A 139 17.23 13.64 -0.33
CA ARG A 139 15.94 13.26 0.26
C ARG A 139 16.07 11.93 0.99
N LYS A 140 15.34 11.80 2.11
CA LYS A 140 15.34 10.60 2.94
C LYS A 140 13.96 9.99 2.99
N PHE A 141 13.88 8.68 2.78
CA PHE A 141 12.64 7.92 2.79
C PHE A 141 12.72 6.85 3.86
N LYS A 142 11.65 6.73 4.66
CA LYS A 142 11.59 5.79 5.77
C LYS A 142 11.55 4.37 5.21
N TYR A 143 12.44 3.51 5.71
CA TYR A 143 12.36 2.07 5.50
C TYR A 143 11.76 1.47 6.77
N GLY A 144 10.47 1.10 6.68
CA GLY A 144 9.70 0.59 7.81
C GLY A 144 9.80 -0.91 7.95
N ALA A 145 8.73 -1.55 8.42
CA ALA A 145 8.62 -3.01 8.47
C ALA A 145 7.46 -3.52 7.63
N ARG A 146 7.30 -4.85 7.61
CA ARG A 146 6.20 -5.52 6.93
C ARG A 146 4.82 -5.16 7.51
N ASP A 147 4.73 -5.15 8.83
CA ASP A 147 3.46 -5.14 9.54
C ASP A 147 3.20 -3.80 10.24
N THR A 148 1.92 -3.49 10.46
CA THR A 148 1.49 -2.47 11.42
C THR A 148 2.21 -2.68 12.76
N ARG A 149 2.67 -1.60 13.41
CA ARG A 149 3.44 -1.69 14.66
C ARG A 149 2.61 -2.34 15.76
N ALA A 150 3.23 -3.25 16.52
CA ALA A 150 2.52 -4.12 17.46
C ALA A 150 1.81 -3.39 18.60
N ASP A 151 2.32 -2.24 19.04
CA ASP A 151 1.74 -1.41 20.10
C ASP A 151 0.66 -0.43 19.61
N PHE A 152 0.33 -0.43 18.30
CA PHE A 152 -0.76 0.39 17.76
C PHE A 152 -2.10 -0.32 17.70
N GLN A 153 -2.14 -1.60 18.05
CA GLN A 153 -3.37 -2.36 18.16
C GLN A 153 -3.24 -3.38 19.30
N GLU A 154 -4.32 -4.11 19.55
CA GLU A 154 -4.33 -5.18 20.53
C GLU A 154 -3.25 -6.24 20.24
N PRO A 155 -2.73 -6.93 21.27
CA PRO A 155 -1.73 -7.98 21.11
C PRO A 155 -2.14 -9.04 20.07
N ASP A 156 -1.13 -9.54 19.34
CA ASP A 156 -1.33 -10.60 18.36
C ASP A 156 -1.99 -11.82 19.03
N PRO A 157 -3.11 -12.35 18.49
CA PRO A 157 -3.71 -13.58 19.00
C PRO A 157 -2.78 -14.77 18.76
N GLU A 158 -3.01 -15.92 19.41
CA GLU A 158 -2.24 -17.14 19.12
C GLU A 158 -2.39 -17.57 17.64
N LYS A 159 -3.63 -17.46 17.13
CA LYS A 159 -3.99 -17.64 15.73
C LYS A 159 -4.88 -16.49 15.30
N TYR A 160 -4.56 -15.90 14.15
CA TYR A 160 -5.41 -14.90 13.55
C TYR A 160 -6.48 -15.61 12.71
N GLN A 161 -7.75 -15.31 12.96
CA GLN A 161 -8.86 -15.78 12.13
C GLN A 161 -9.23 -14.69 11.12
N HIS A 162 -8.95 -14.95 9.85
CA HIS A 162 -9.25 -14.04 8.77
C HIS A 162 -10.76 -13.75 8.68
N TYR A 163 -11.15 -12.48 8.72
CA TYR A 163 -12.53 -12.07 8.49
C TYR A 163 -12.77 -11.81 6.99
N PRO A 164 -13.89 -12.29 6.38
CA PRO A 164 -14.99 -13.03 7.00
C PRO A 164 -14.87 -14.56 6.89
N THR A 165 -13.80 -15.08 6.30
CA THR A 165 -13.73 -16.51 5.90
C THR A 165 -13.49 -17.48 7.05
N GLY A 166 -12.96 -17.00 8.18
CA GLY A 166 -12.52 -17.83 9.31
C GLY A 166 -11.22 -18.61 9.06
N GLN A 167 -10.51 -18.38 7.95
CA GLN A 167 -9.24 -19.07 7.69
C GLN A 167 -8.22 -18.72 8.79
N GLU A 168 -7.64 -19.76 9.41
CA GLU A 168 -6.62 -19.59 10.44
C GLU A 168 -5.24 -19.28 9.83
N LEU A 169 -4.62 -18.21 10.32
CA LEU A 169 -3.30 -17.73 9.95
C LEU A 169 -2.42 -17.59 11.21
N ALA A 170 -1.13 -17.34 11.01
CA ALA A 170 -0.24 -17.01 12.12
C ALA A 170 -0.72 -15.73 12.84
N GLY A 171 -0.59 -15.68 14.16
CA GLY A 171 -1.10 -14.58 14.99
C GLY A 171 -0.69 -13.18 14.52
N ASN A 172 0.58 -13.03 14.14
CA ASN A 172 1.15 -11.77 13.65
C ASN A 172 0.55 -11.28 12.32
N GLU A 173 -0.12 -12.15 11.55
CA GLU A 173 -0.82 -11.76 10.32
C GLU A 173 -2.02 -10.84 10.61
N ALA A 174 -2.47 -10.72 11.87
CA ALA A 174 -3.42 -9.70 12.32
C ALA A 174 -2.92 -8.25 12.11
N ARG A 175 -1.61 -8.07 11.88
CA ARG A 175 -0.97 -6.77 11.61
C ARG A 175 -0.49 -6.59 10.15
N ASN A 176 -0.62 -7.64 9.33
CA ASN A 176 -0.23 -7.62 7.93
C ASN A 176 -1.41 -7.14 7.07
N LEU A 177 -1.34 -5.94 6.49
CA LEU A 177 -2.43 -5.40 5.66
C LEU A 177 -2.84 -6.37 4.54
N ASN A 178 -1.87 -7.04 3.90
CA ASN A 178 -2.09 -8.02 2.83
C ASN A 178 -2.52 -9.40 3.38
N ARG A 179 -3.08 -9.46 4.59
CA ARG A 179 -3.85 -10.57 5.17
C ARG A 179 -5.16 -10.11 5.81
N ASN A 180 -5.52 -8.84 5.66
CA ASN A 180 -6.64 -8.24 6.36
C ASN A 180 -7.76 -7.74 5.44
N TYR A 181 -7.64 -7.82 4.12
CA TYR A 181 -8.76 -7.52 3.22
C TYR A 181 -9.90 -8.56 3.34
N PRO A 182 -11.18 -8.21 3.16
CA PRO A 182 -11.72 -6.87 2.88
C PRO A 182 -11.76 -5.95 4.12
N GLY A 183 -11.28 -6.39 5.26
CA GLY A 183 -11.25 -5.62 6.50
C GLY A 183 -12.53 -5.73 7.32
N LYS A 184 -12.50 -5.11 8.49
CA LYS A 184 -13.61 -5.09 9.44
C LYS A 184 -13.67 -3.70 10.09
N ALA A 185 -14.82 -3.03 9.98
CA ALA A 185 -15.02 -1.66 10.45
C ALA A 185 -14.83 -1.51 11.97
N ASP A 186 -15.22 -2.51 12.75
CA ASP A 186 -15.05 -2.61 14.21
C ASP A 186 -13.92 -3.60 14.58
N GLY A 187 -12.95 -3.79 13.69
CA GLY A 187 -11.82 -4.70 13.87
C GLY A 187 -10.59 -4.05 14.52
N THR A 188 -9.46 -4.76 14.44
CA THR A 188 -8.13 -4.20 14.76
C THR A 188 -7.80 -3.01 13.87
N LEU A 189 -6.77 -2.23 14.22
CA LEU A 189 -6.38 -1.06 13.42
C LEU A 189 -6.02 -1.45 11.97
N THR A 190 -5.34 -2.57 11.76
CA THR A 190 -5.07 -3.10 10.41
C THR A 190 -6.34 -3.55 9.67
N GLN A 191 -7.32 -4.15 10.36
CA GLN A 191 -8.61 -4.50 9.75
C GLN A 191 -9.43 -3.27 9.36
N GLN A 192 -9.39 -2.21 10.18
CA GLN A 192 -10.04 -0.94 9.90
C GLN A 192 -9.38 -0.23 8.71
N LEU A 193 -8.05 -0.29 8.61
CA LEU A 193 -7.31 0.20 7.45
C LEU A 193 -7.74 -0.52 6.16
N ALA A 194 -7.76 -1.86 6.17
CA ALA A 194 -8.21 -2.64 5.02
C ALA A 194 -9.66 -2.29 4.63
N TYR A 195 -10.54 -2.12 5.62
CA TYR A 195 -11.92 -1.71 5.41
C TYR A 195 -12.01 -0.32 4.78
N ALA A 196 -11.23 0.65 5.26
CA ALA A 196 -11.19 2.01 4.73
C ALA A 196 -10.75 2.05 3.25
N ILE A 197 -9.76 1.24 2.88
CA ILE A 197 -9.35 1.09 1.47
C ILE A 197 -10.49 0.49 0.62
N MET A 198 -11.22 -0.49 1.12
CA MET A 198 -12.41 -1.02 0.43
C MET A 198 -13.53 0.03 0.29
N GLN A 199 -13.71 0.89 1.29
CA GLN A 199 -14.65 2.02 1.19
C GLN A 199 -14.22 3.02 0.12
N LEU A 200 -12.93 3.36 0.05
CA LEU A 200 -12.36 4.20 -1.00
C LEU A 200 -12.59 3.60 -2.39
N ILE A 201 -12.32 2.31 -2.56
CA ILE A 201 -12.53 1.58 -3.83
C ILE A 201 -14.00 1.71 -4.28
N SER A 202 -14.93 1.46 -3.37
CA SER A 202 -16.35 1.54 -3.66
C SER A 202 -16.83 2.98 -3.93
N ALA A 203 -16.37 3.95 -3.14
CA ALA A 203 -16.80 5.34 -3.24
C ALA A 203 -16.29 6.02 -4.51
N GLU A 204 -15.08 5.68 -4.96
CA GLU A 204 -14.44 6.29 -6.12
C GLU A 204 -14.66 5.51 -7.43
N GLY A 205 -15.41 4.40 -7.37
CA GLY A 205 -15.74 3.56 -8.52
C GLY A 205 -14.48 3.01 -9.20
N VAL A 206 -13.53 2.52 -8.39
CA VAL A 206 -12.25 1.99 -8.90
C VAL A 206 -12.51 0.70 -9.67
N THR A 207 -12.03 0.65 -10.92
CA THR A 207 -12.18 -0.52 -11.80
C THR A 207 -10.85 -1.24 -12.07
N ILE A 208 -9.71 -0.60 -11.81
CA ILE A 208 -8.37 -1.21 -11.96
C ILE A 208 -7.58 -0.98 -10.67
N GLY A 209 -6.99 -2.02 -10.10
CA GLY A 209 -6.19 -1.92 -8.88
C GLY A 209 -4.76 -2.43 -9.09
N MET A 210 -3.75 -1.70 -8.63
CA MET A 210 -2.35 -2.14 -8.65
C MET A 210 -1.72 -1.97 -7.27
N ASP A 211 -1.19 -3.06 -6.73
CA ASP A 211 -0.49 -3.09 -5.44
C ASP A 211 0.99 -3.46 -5.66
N PHE A 212 1.89 -2.54 -5.32
CA PHE A 212 3.33 -2.73 -5.53
C PHE A 212 3.98 -3.38 -4.31
N HIS A 213 4.46 -4.62 -4.49
CA HIS A 213 5.14 -5.42 -3.47
C HIS A 213 6.59 -5.72 -3.86
N GLU A 214 7.31 -6.24 -2.87
CA GLU A 214 8.61 -6.86 -3.10
C GLU A 214 8.77 -8.22 -2.41
N ALA A 215 9.60 -9.05 -3.02
CA ALA A 215 9.89 -10.40 -2.58
C ALA A 215 11.39 -10.62 -2.37
N ASP A 216 11.72 -11.75 -1.73
CA ASP A 216 13.08 -12.20 -1.54
C ASP A 216 13.85 -12.34 -2.88
N PRO A 217 15.07 -11.79 -2.98
CA PRO A 217 15.97 -11.98 -4.12
C PRO A 217 16.18 -13.45 -4.46
N GLY A 218 15.95 -13.83 -5.73
CA GLY A 218 16.02 -15.21 -6.20
C GLY A 218 14.87 -16.10 -5.73
N GLY A 219 13.92 -15.55 -4.95
CA GLY A 219 12.73 -16.24 -4.51
C GLY A 219 11.76 -16.51 -5.67
N ARG A 220 10.76 -17.33 -5.36
CA ARG A 220 9.73 -17.75 -6.31
C ARG A 220 8.93 -16.56 -6.87
N LEU A 221 8.58 -15.61 -6.00
CA LEU A 221 7.74 -14.46 -6.33
C LEU A 221 8.51 -13.30 -6.97
N GLU A 222 9.83 -13.28 -6.92
CA GLU A 222 10.60 -12.18 -7.48
C GLU A 222 10.37 -12.03 -9.00
N TRP A 223 10.01 -10.82 -9.45
CA TRP A 223 9.68 -10.46 -10.84
C TRP A 223 8.39 -11.14 -11.34
N MET A 224 7.35 -11.15 -10.50
CA MET A 224 6.09 -11.84 -10.76
C MET A 224 4.90 -10.88 -10.76
N LEU A 225 4.08 -10.96 -11.80
CA LEU A 225 2.75 -10.37 -11.81
C LEU A 225 1.76 -11.39 -11.24
N VAL A 226 1.01 -10.98 -10.23
CA VAL A 226 -0.04 -11.77 -9.58
C VAL A 226 -1.39 -11.13 -9.88
N THR A 227 -2.38 -11.95 -10.19
CA THR A 227 -3.71 -11.47 -10.59
C THR A 227 -4.82 -12.21 -9.87
N ASN A 228 -6.00 -11.59 -9.78
CA ASN A 228 -7.21 -12.36 -9.53
C ASN A 228 -7.40 -13.38 -10.67
N PRO A 229 -7.82 -14.63 -10.42
CA PRO A 229 -8.04 -15.62 -11.48
C PRO A 229 -8.91 -15.13 -12.64
N LYS A 230 -9.85 -14.21 -12.38
CA LYS A 230 -10.72 -13.63 -13.43
C LYS A 230 -9.96 -12.73 -14.43
N ASN A 231 -8.74 -12.30 -14.11
CA ASN A 231 -7.92 -11.36 -14.88
C ASN A 231 -6.75 -12.00 -15.60
N ILE A 232 -6.64 -13.34 -15.58
CA ILE A 232 -5.46 -14.05 -16.07
C ILE A 232 -5.14 -13.73 -17.54
N GLN A 233 -6.16 -13.51 -18.38
CA GLN A 233 -5.98 -13.12 -19.77
C GLN A 233 -5.31 -11.73 -19.89
N ILE A 234 -5.75 -10.77 -19.10
CA ILE A 234 -5.21 -9.40 -19.09
C ILE A 234 -3.78 -9.42 -18.52
N GLY A 235 -3.55 -10.18 -17.44
CA GLY A 235 -2.22 -10.36 -16.87
C GLY A 235 -1.21 -10.95 -17.86
N ALA A 236 -1.63 -11.94 -18.66
CA ALA A 236 -0.78 -12.54 -19.68
C ALA A 236 -0.43 -11.54 -20.78
N MET A 237 -1.40 -10.74 -21.23
CA MET A 237 -1.16 -9.66 -22.20
C MET A 237 -0.23 -8.58 -21.64
N ALA A 238 -0.41 -8.19 -20.38
CA ALA A 238 0.45 -7.21 -19.72
C ALA A 238 1.91 -7.70 -19.63
N MET A 239 2.16 -8.99 -19.43
CA MET A 239 3.52 -9.54 -19.48
C MET A 239 4.14 -9.43 -20.88
N VAL A 240 3.37 -9.70 -21.94
CA VAL A 240 3.82 -9.53 -23.33
C VAL A 240 4.15 -8.05 -23.61
N TYR A 241 3.30 -7.12 -23.16
CA TYR A 241 3.57 -5.68 -23.32
C TYR A 241 4.77 -5.21 -22.51
N MET A 242 4.99 -5.76 -21.32
CA MET A 242 6.20 -5.48 -20.54
C MET A 242 7.45 -5.90 -21.32
N GLU A 243 7.45 -7.08 -21.93
CA GLU A 243 8.58 -7.56 -22.72
C GLU A 243 8.79 -6.74 -24.00
N LEU A 244 7.72 -6.43 -24.74
CA LEU A 244 7.79 -5.65 -25.97
C LEU A 244 8.20 -4.18 -25.74
N ASN A 245 7.67 -3.55 -24.69
CA ASN A 245 7.86 -2.12 -24.44
C ASN A 245 9.10 -1.82 -23.61
N ALA A 246 9.41 -2.68 -22.63
CA ALA A 246 10.52 -2.48 -21.70
C ALA A 246 11.71 -3.44 -21.91
N GLY A 247 11.56 -4.50 -22.71
CA GLY A 247 12.61 -5.49 -22.90
C GLY A 247 12.90 -6.32 -21.64
N PHE A 248 11.93 -6.39 -20.71
CA PHE A 248 12.07 -7.08 -19.44
C PHE A 248 11.02 -8.18 -19.31
N SER A 249 11.46 -9.42 -19.16
CA SER A 249 10.56 -10.57 -19.02
C SER A 249 10.23 -10.82 -17.54
N LEU A 250 8.96 -10.73 -17.19
CA LEU A 250 8.46 -11.19 -15.88
C LEU A 250 8.47 -12.73 -15.84
N LYS A 251 8.77 -13.33 -14.68
CA LYS A 251 9.03 -14.79 -14.57
C LYS A 251 7.79 -15.63 -14.87
N THR A 252 6.66 -15.31 -14.25
CA THR A 252 5.43 -16.10 -14.37
C THR A 252 4.23 -15.24 -13.99
N LEU A 253 3.06 -15.53 -14.58
CA LEU A 253 1.78 -15.03 -14.11
C LEU A 253 1.22 -16.01 -13.09
N GLU A 254 0.93 -15.55 -11.88
CA GLU A 254 0.32 -16.42 -10.86
C GLU A 254 -1.13 -16.01 -10.59
N PRO A 255 -2.10 -16.95 -10.69
CA PRO A 255 -3.40 -16.72 -10.08
C PRO A 255 -3.24 -16.61 -8.56
N SER A 256 -4.07 -15.79 -7.93
CA SER A 256 -4.08 -15.63 -6.47
C SER A 256 -4.09 -16.99 -5.76
N SER A 257 -3.25 -17.16 -4.75
CA SER A 257 -3.28 -18.36 -3.91
C SER A 257 -4.60 -18.48 -3.13
N ASP A 258 -4.84 -19.64 -2.50
CA ASP A 258 -5.99 -19.86 -1.61
C ASP A 258 -5.83 -19.21 -0.22
N VAL A 259 -4.70 -18.54 0.02
CA VAL A 259 -4.53 -17.68 1.20
C VAL A 259 -5.46 -16.48 1.08
N ARG A 260 -6.22 -16.21 2.14
CA ARG A 260 -7.19 -15.11 2.22
C ARG A 260 -6.54 -13.85 2.77
N GLY A 261 -7.20 -12.72 2.53
CA GLY A 261 -6.76 -11.41 3.00
C GLY A 261 -5.83 -10.67 2.05
N LEU A 262 -5.53 -11.26 0.89
CA LEU A 262 -4.65 -10.69 -0.13
C LEU A 262 -5.37 -9.60 -0.93
N THR A 263 -4.67 -8.50 -1.25
CA THR A 263 -5.17 -7.39 -2.08
C THR A 263 -5.81 -7.90 -3.37
N HIS A 264 -5.03 -8.56 -4.22
CA HIS A 264 -5.47 -9.04 -5.53
C HIS A 264 -6.55 -10.13 -5.48
N ARG A 265 -6.67 -10.86 -4.37
CA ARG A 265 -7.74 -11.85 -4.17
C ARG A 265 -9.03 -11.14 -3.75
N GLU A 266 -9.00 -10.52 -2.58
CA GLU A 266 -10.20 -10.01 -1.92
C GLU A 266 -10.79 -8.80 -2.64
N TRP A 267 -9.96 -7.96 -3.28
CA TRP A 267 -10.49 -6.88 -4.12
C TRP A 267 -11.32 -7.42 -5.28
N GLY A 268 -10.79 -8.42 -5.98
CA GLY A 268 -11.44 -9.01 -7.15
C GLY A 268 -12.66 -9.86 -6.79
N ASP A 269 -12.65 -10.49 -5.62
CA ASP A 269 -13.73 -11.34 -5.11
C ASP A 269 -14.89 -10.51 -4.51
N TYR A 270 -14.62 -9.37 -3.86
CA TYR A 270 -15.64 -8.53 -3.21
C TYR A 270 -16.13 -7.37 -4.08
N VAL A 271 -15.31 -6.90 -5.04
CA VAL A 271 -15.67 -5.81 -5.95
C VAL A 271 -15.74 -6.36 -7.37
N LYS A 272 -16.97 -6.58 -7.82
CA LYS A 272 -17.27 -7.29 -9.07
C LYS A 272 -16.54 -6.68 -10.28
N ASP A 273 -16.61 -5.36 -10.41
CA ASP A 273 -16.12 -4.61 -11.57
C ASP A 273 -14.69 -4.08 -11.40
N LEU A 274 -13.97 -4.57 -10.38
CA LEU A 274 -12.56 -4.24 -10.13
C LEU A 274 -11.67 -5.37 -10.62
N ASP A 275 -10.71 -5.02 -11.47
CA ASP A 275 -9.65 -5.91 -11.93
C ASP A 275 -8.35 -5.58 -11.15
N PRO A 276 -8.00 -6.36 -10.11
CA PRO A 276 -6.79 -6.08 -9.33
C PRO A 276 -5.57 -6.88 -9.78
N TYR A 277 -4.41 -6.25 -9.58
CA TYR A 277 -3.08 -6.72 -9.94
C TYR A 277 -2.12 -6.45 -8.79
N LEU A 278 -1.10 -7.30 -8.66
CA LEU A 278 0.00 -7.12 -7.73
C LEU A 278 1.30 -7.49 -8.43
N ILE A 279 2.35 -6.69 -8.26
CA ILE A 279 3.68 -6.98 -8.81
C ILE A 279 4.70 -7.10 -7.69
N GLU A 280 5.52 -8.14 -7.78
CA GLU A 280 6.60 -8.44 -6.83
C GLU A 280 7.95 -8.15 -7.49
N THR A 281 8.71 -7.19 -6.95
CA THR A 281 10.11 -6.92 -7.37
C THR A 281 11.11 -7.50 -6.37
N GLY A 282 12.38 -7.69 -6.74
CA GLY A 282 13.35 -8.35 -5.84
C GLY A 282 14.05 -7.39 -4.87
N ASN A 283 13.72 -7.43 -3.58
CA ASN A 283 14.27 -6.50 -2.58
C ASN A 283 15.53 -7.03 -1.88
N PRO A 284 16.72 -6.43 -2.08
CA PRO A 284 17.94 -6.84 -1.40
C PRO A 284 17.82 -6.90 0.14
N GLY A 285 17.00 -6.01 0.73
CA GLY A 285 16.77 -5.93 2.18
C GLY A 285 15.93 -7.07 2.75
N MET A 286 15.40 -7.95 1.91
CA MET A 286 14.68 -9.17 2.30
C MET A 286 15.52 -10.43 2.07
N GLY A 287 16.62 -10.35 1.32
CA GLY A 287 17.44 -11.52 0.99
C GLY A 287 18.21 -12.11 2.18
N LYS A 288 18.97 -13.17 1.90
CA LYS A 288 19.86 -13.81 2.88
C LYS A 288 20.91 -12.85 3.46
N ASP A 289 21.33 -11.87 2.67
CA ASP A 289 22.35 -10.87 3.01
C ASP A 289 21.74 -9.52 3.46
N SER A 290 20.47 -9.52 3.88
CA SER A 290 19.70 -8.33 4.26
C SER A 290 20.35 -7.45 5.32
N MET A 291 21.20 -8.03 6.18
CA MET A 291 21.91 -7.33 7.25
C MET A 291 23.00 -6.37 6.74
N THR A 292 23.47 -6.56 5.51
CA THR A 292 24.52 -5.75 4.87
C THR A 292 24.10 -5.24 3.49
N ALA A 293 22.84 -5.43 3.12
CA ALA A 293 22.32 -5.09 1.81
C ALA A 293 22.32 -3.57 1.58
N ASP A 294 22.74 -3.15 0.39
CA ASP A 294 22.45 -1.81 -0.13
C ASP A 294 21.20 -1.90 -0.99
N VAL A 295 20.04 -1.56 -0.41
CA VAL A 295 18.77 -1.58 -1.14
C VAL A 295 18.71 -0.54 -2.26
N VAL A 296 19.55 0.49 -2.25
CA VAL A 296 19.53 1.53 -3.29
C VAL A 296 20.38 1.12 -4.48
N ASN A 297 21.63 0.71 -4.23
CA ASN A 297 22.65 0.50 -5.26
C ASN A 297 23.04 -0.97 -5.47
N ASP A 298 22.21 -1.93 -5.05
CA ASP A 298 22.47 -3.35 -5.33
C ASP A 298 22.81 -3.57 -6.82
N ALA A 299 23.88 -4.30 -7.08
CA ALA A 299 24.43 -4.45 -8.43
C ALA A 299 23.47 -5.16 -9.40
N SER A 300 22.59 -6.02 -8.88
CA SER A 300 21.66 -6.84 -9.65
C SER A 300 20.22 -6.32 -9.60
N ARG A 301 19.87 -5.62 -8.53
CA ARG A 301 18.51 -5.17 -8.18
C ARG A 301 18.52 -3.72 -7.70
N PRO A 302 19.17 -2.79 -8.44
CA PRO A 302 19.21 -1.41 -8.00
C PRO A 302 17.78 -0.88 -7.90
N LEU A 303 17.55 0.04 -6.96
CA LEU A 303 16.22 0.61 -6.73
C LEU A 303 15.60 1.18 -8.02
N GLY A 304 16.42 1.81 -8.87
CA GLY A 304 15.97 2.31 -10.18
C GLY A 304 15.34 1.22 -11.06
N LEU A 305 15.94 0.04 -11.14
CA LEU A 305 15.39 -1.09 -11.89
C LEU A 305 14.07 -1.58 -11.29
N ARG A 306 14.00 -1.71 -9.96
CA ARG A 306 12.79 -2.17 -9.26
C ARG A 306 11.61 -1.22 -9.50
N VAL A 307 11.84 0.09 -9.39
CA VAL A 307 10.83 1.13 -9.70
C VAL A 307 10.47 1.10 -11.20
N ALA A 308 11.44 0.92 -12.09
CA ALA A 308 11.18 0.82 -13.52
C ALA A 308 10.28 -0.38 -13.86
N VAL A 309 10.53 -1.54 -13.25
CA VAL A 309 9.70 -2.75 -13.44
C VAL A 309 8.29 -2.53 -12.90
N ALA A 310 8.13 -2.03 -11.67
CA ALA A 310 6.82 -1.78 -11.08
C ALA A 310 5.99 -0.78 -11.92
N LEU A 311 6.60 0.34 -12.31
CA LEU A 311 5.96 1.35 -13.15
C LEU A 311 5.54 0.80 -14.51
N ASN A 312 6.45 0.13 -15.22
CA ASN A 312 6.14 -0.36 -16.57
C ASN A 312 5.19 -1.55 -16.54
N THR A 313 5.11 -2.29 -15.43
CA THR A 313 4.05 -3.28 -15.21
C THR A 313 2.68 -2.61 -15.12
N LEU A 314 2.55 -1.50 -14.37
CA LEU A 314 1.30 -0.70 -14.34
C LEU A 314 0.91 -0.20 -15.73
N LEU A 315 1.86 0.38 -16.48
CA LEU A 315 1.58 0.88 -17.83
C LEU A 315 1.17 -0.25 -18.78
N SER A 316 1.83 -1.40 -18.69
CA SER A 316 1.48 -2.59 -19.49
C SER A 316 0.12 -3.17 -19.12
N VAL A 317 -0.28 -3.10 -17.85
CA VAL A 317 -1.65 -3.43 -17.41
C VAL A 317 -2.66 -2.47 -18.03
N PHE A 318 -2.40 -1.16 -18.05
CA PHE A 318 -3.30 -0.20 -18.71
C PHE A 318 -3.42 -0.46 -20.21
N ASP A 319 -2.34 -0.82 -20.89
CA ASP A 319 -2.39 -1.22 -22.29
C ASP A 319 -3.26 -2.48 -22.49
N ALA A 320 -3.06 -3.51 -21.67
CA ALA A 320 -3.82 -4.74 -21.74
C ALA A 320 -5.31 -4.55 -21.41
N GLU A 321 -5.62 -3.75 -20.39
CA GLU A 321 -6.99 -3.38 -20.00
C GLU A 321 -7.70 -2.63 -21.13
N ARG A 322 -7.02 -1.67 -21.75
CA ARG A 322 -7.57 -0.93 -22.89
C ARG A 322 -7.91 -1.85 -24.05
N ASP A 323 -7.08 -2.84 -24.33
CA ASP A 323 -7.33 -3.76 -25.45
C ASP A 323 -8.40 -4.81 -25.15
N VAL A 324 -8.51 -5.26 -23.90
CA VAL A 324 -9.47 -6.31 -23.50
C VAL A 324 -10.83 -5.73 -23.07
N ARG A 325 -10.83 -4.64 -22.32
CA ARG A 325 -12.04 -3.97 -21.78
C ARG A 325 -12.47 -2.76 -22.60
N GLY A 326 -11.64 -2.29 -23.53
CA GLY A 326 -11.90 -1.11 -24.36
C GLY A 326 -11.52 0.21 -23.72
N ASP A 327 -11.06 0.21 -22.46
CA ASP A 327 -10.75 1.44 -21.72
C ASP A 327 -9.72 1.22 -20.59
N ALA A 328 -8.85 2.20 -20.36
CA ALA A 328 -7.93 2.32 -19.24
C ALA A 328 -7.53 3.80 -19.05
N PRO A 329 -7.06 4.21 -17.85
CA PRO A 329 -6.49 5.54 -17.66
C PRO A 329 -5.22 5.72 -18.51
N VAL A 330 -4.93 6.97 -18.89
CA VAL A 330 -3.70 7.28 -19.64
C VAL A 330 -2.79 8.15 -18.79
N LEU A 331 -1.74 7.55 -18.24
CA LEU A 331 -0.69 8.21 -17.46
C LEU A 331 0.49 8.59 -18.36
N THR A 332 0.87 9.87 -18.34
CA THR A 332 2.03 10.41 -19.09
C THR A 332 2.97 11.17 -18.14
N GLY A 333 4.10 11.69 -18.66
CA GLY A 333 5.09 12.43 -17.87
C GLY A 333 6.08 11.56 -17.07
N MET A 334 5.95 10.24 -17.19
CA MET A 334 6.82 9.26 -16.55
C MET A 334 8.11 9.03 -17.35
N PRO A 335 9.24 8.72 -16.68
CA PRO A 335 10.48 8.37 -17.37
C PRO A 335 10.37 7.01 -18.07
N GLY A 336 11.15 6.83 -19.13
CA GLY A 336 11.22 5.54 -19.84
C GLY A 336 11.95 4.48 -19.01
N PHE A 337 11.64 3.20 -19.25
CA PHE A 337 12.19 2.07 -18.50
C PHE A 337 13.72 2.10 -18.40
N ASN A 338 14.42 2.18 -19.54
CA ASN A 338 15.88 2.15 -19.58
C ASN A 338 16.53 3.35 -18.88
N GLU A 339 15.89 4.53 -18.98
CA GLU A 339 16.39 5.74 -18.33
C GLU A 339 16.26 5.60 -16.80
N LEU A 340 15.10 5.16 -16.33
CA LEU A 340 14.83 4.99 -14.90
C LEU A 340 15.69 3.86 -14.28
N ALA A 341 15.84 2.74 -14.98
CA ALA A 341 16.65 1.62 -14.52
C ALA A 341 18.13 1.98 -14.40
N LYS A 342 18.66 2.79 -15.34
CA LYS A 342 20.07 3.18 -15.39
C LYS A 342 20.41 4.35 -14.49
N GLU A 343 19.60 5.40 -14.51
CA GLU A 343 19.91 6.68 -13.84
C GLU A 343 19.41 6.72 -12.39
N GLY A 344 18.54 5.79 -12.01
CA GLY A 344 17.95 5.72 -10.68
C GLY A 344 16.77 6.67 -10.49
N VAL A 345 15.89 6.32 -9.55
CA VAL A 345 14.66 7.09 -9.27
C VAL A 345 14.95 8.51 -8.77
N GLY A 346 16.06 8.72 -8.05
CA GLY A 346 16.44 10.03 -7.50
C GLY A 346 16.55 11.14 -8.54
N LYS A 347 17.01 10.83 -9.78
CA LYS A 347 17.10 11.80 -10.88
C LYS A 347 15.75 12.40 -11.27
N PHE A 348 14.66 11.66 -11.05
CA PHE A 348 13.33 12.03 -11.51
C PHE A 348 12.45 12.61 -10.41
N LEU A 349 12.82 12.40 -9.15
CA LEU A 349 12.17 13.00 -8.00
C LEU A 349 12.45 14.52 -7.94
N ARG A 350 11.52 15.28 -7.35
CA ARG A 350 11.59 16.73 -7.25
C ARG A 350 12.14 17.22 -5.94
#